data_AF-A0A935VLE2-F1
#
_entry.id   AF-A0A935VLE2-F1
#
_cell.length_a   1.000
_cell.length_b   1.000
_cell.length_c   1.000
_cell.angle_alpha   90.00
_cell.angle_beta   90.00
_cell.angle_gamma   90.00
#
_symmetry.space_group_name_H-M   'P 1'
#
loop_
_entity.id
_entity.type
_entity.pdbx_description
1 polymer ?
#
loop_
_entity_poly.entity_id
_entity_poly.type
_entity_poly.pdbx_seq_one_letter_code
_entity_poly.pdbx_strand_id
1 'polypeptide(L)' 'MEIFDNIGQHVKNIANFISITSGYQQDINFKEIGLKPGMYFISITINGKVTNTRVDFD' A
#
# COMPACT_ATOMS: atom_id res chain seq x y z
N MET A 1 5.98 2.57 -0.69
CA MET A 1 4.79 2.01 -0.02
C MET A 1 5.16 0.66 0.54
N GLU A 2 4.62 0.31 1.70
CA GLU A 2 4.79 -1.00 2.33
C GLU A 2 3.41 -1.61 2.57
N ILE A 3 3.26 -2.91 2.31
CA ILE A 3 2.04 -3.69 2.50
C ILE A 3 2.30 -4.73 3.56
N PHE A 4 1.41 -4.81 4.54
CA PHE A 4 1.43 -5.78 5.64
C PHE A 4 0.15 -6.60 5.63
N ASP A 5 0.23 -7.85 6.07
CA ASP A 5 -0.94 -8.72 6.23
C ASP A 5 -1.73 -8.35 7.51
N ASN A 6 -2.83 -9.07 7.74
CA ASN A 6 -3.72 -8.85 8.87
C ASN A 6 -3.09 -9.14 10.26
N ILE A 7 -1.91 -9.76 10.32
CA ILE A 7 -1.16 -10.00 11.56
C ILE A 7 0.10 -9.12 11.66
N GLY A 8 0.28 -8.18 10.73
CA GLY A 8 1.36 -7.19 10.73
C GLY A 8 2.66 -7.69 10.12
N GLN A 9 2.69 -8.84 9.46
CA GLN A 9 3.88 -9.28 8.71
C GLN A 9 4.02 -8.49 7.41
N HIS A 10 5.24 -8.07 7.11
CA HIS A 10 5.55 -7.37 5.86
C HIS A 10 5.40 -8.31 4.66
N VAL A 11 4.47 -7.99 3.76
CA VAL A 11 4.14 -8.79 2.57
C VAL A 11 4.92 -8.30 1.36
N LYS A 12 4.99 -6.97 1.15
CA LYS A 12 5.63 -6.41 -0.03
C LYS A 12 6.07 -4.96 0.18
N ASN A 13 7.27 -4.66 -0.31
CA ASN A 13 7.71 -3.28 -0.51
C ASN A 13 7.49 -2.91 -1.99
N ILE A 14 6.80 -1.79 -2.23
CA ILE A 14 6.67 -1.21 -3.57
C ILE A 14 7.52 0.05 -3.59
N ALA A 15 8.72 -0.08 -4.15
CA ALA A 15 9.73 0.97 -4.24
C ALA A 15 9.47 1.98 -5.37
N ASN A 16 8.68 1.61 -6.39
CA ASN A 16 8.36 2.48 -7.54
C ASN A 16 7.16 3.41 -7.29
N PHE A 17 7.02 3.92 -6.06
CA PHE A 17 6.12 5.05 -5.83
C PHE A 17 6.80 6.31 -6.34
N ILE A 18 6.40 6.72 -7.54
CA ILE A 18 6.72 8.02 -8.12
C ILE A 18 6.35 9.07 -7.07
N SER A 19 7.31 9.94 -6.74
CA SER A 19 7.14 11.10 -5.87
C SER A 19 5.79 11.78 -6.10
N ILE A 20 4.84 11.57 -5.20
CA ILE A 20 3.49 12.13 -5.33
C ILE A 20 3.57 13.58 -4.88
N THR A 21 3.75 14.50 -5.83
CA THR A 21 3.43 15.91 -5.62
C THR A 21 1.96 16.04 -5.26
N SER A 22 1.62 16.80 -4.22
CA SER A 22 0.25 16.95 -3.71
C SER A 22 -0.74 17.26 -4.85
N GLY A 23 -1.72 16.39 -5.07
CA GLY A 23 -2.79 16.58 -6.06
C GLY A 23 -2.98 15.45 -7.06
N TYR A 24 -2.10 14.45 -7.12
CA TYR A 24 -2.27 13.29 -7.99
C TYR A 24 -2.87 12.10 -7.24
N GLN A 25 -4.03 11.64 -7.71
CA GLN A 25 -4.57 10.33 -7.36
C GLN A 25 -3.82 9.27 -8.20
N GLN A 26 -3.20 8.31 -7.52
CA GLN A 26 -2.61 7.14 -8.16
C GLN A 26 -3.43 5.92 -7.77
N ASP A 27 -4.11 5.33 -8.76
CA ASP A 27 -4.83 4.09 -8.58
C ASP A 27 -3.83 2.93 -8.65
N ILE A 28 -3.75 2.15 -7.57
CA ILE A 28 -2.91 0.95 -7.51
C ILE A 28 -3.84 -0.25 -7.70
N ASN A 29 -3.60 -1.01 -8.76
CA ASN A 29 -4.35 -2.22 -9.01
C ASN A 29 -3.69 -3.40 -8.29
N PHE A 30 -4.28 -3.83 -7.17
CA PHE A 30 -3.71 -4.87 -6.32
C PHE A 30 -3.78 -6.28 -6.92
N LYS A 31 -4.52 -6.49 -8.01
CA LYS A 31 -4.50 -7.77 -8.76
C LYS A 31 -3.11 -8.09 -9.31
N GLU A 32 -2.32 -7.09 -9.68
CA GLU A 32 -0.95 -7.29 -10.19
C GLU A 32 0.06 -7.61 -9.08
N ILE A 33 -0.34 -7.40 -7.82
CA ILE A 33 0.53 -7.57 -6.66
C ILE A 33 0.58 -9.04 -6.21
N GLY A 34 -0.37 -9.87 -6.67
CA GLY A 34 -0.45 -11.30 -6.35
C GLY A 34 -0.94 -11.57 -4.92
N LEU A 35 -1.65 -10.61 -4.32
CA LEU A 35 -2.22 -10.75 -2.98
C LEU A 35 -3.39 -11.74 -3.00
N LYS A 36 -3.47 -12.59 -1.98
CA LYS A 36 -4.64 -13.45 -1.75
C LYS A 36 -5.78 -12.60 -1.18
N PRO A 37 -7.05 -13.00 -1.37
CA PRO A 37 -8.17 -12.38 -0.66
C PRO A 37 -7.92 -12.33 0.85
N GLY A 38 -8.33 -11.23 1.46
CA GLY A 38 -8.16 -10.94 2.88
C GLY A 38 -7.83 -9.48 3.16
N MET A 39 -7.60 -9.19 4.43
CA MET A 39 -7.34 -7.83 4.90
C MET A 39 -5.85 -7.51 4.91
N TYR A 40 -5.52 -6.30 4.43
CA TYR A 40 -4.15 -5.80 4.41
C TYR A 40 -4.08 -4.38 4.98
N PHE A 41 -2.94 -4.08 5.56
CA PHE A 41 -2.56 -2.74 5.98
C PHE A 41 -1.56 -2.17 4.99
N ILE A 42 -1.81 -0.94 4.58
CA ILE A 42 -1.00 -0.24 3.60
C ILE A 42 -0.43 1.00 4.27
N SER A 43 0.89 1.08 4.29
CA SER A 43 1.63 2.23 4.78
C SER A 43 2.25 2.99 3.60
N ILE A 44 1.97 4.29 3.54
CA ILE A 44 2.49 5.19 2.52
C ILE A 44 3.22 6.33 3.23
N THR A 45 4.53 6.42 2.99
CA THR A 45 5.34 7.55 3.46
C THR A 45 5.46 8.58 2.34
N ILE A 46 4.93 9.79 2.57
CA ILE A 46 4.98 10.93 1.64
C ILE A 46 5.64 12.09 2.38
N ASN A 47 6.75 12.62 1.85
CA ASN A 47 7.50 13.73 2.44
C ASN A 47 7.83 13.53 3.94
N GLY A 48 8.22 12.31 4.32
CA GLY A 48 8.52 11.95 5.72
C GLY A 48 7.30 11.76 6.63
N LYS A 49 6.07 12.01 6.13
CA LYS A 49 4.83 11.70 6.85
C LYS A 49 4.31 10.33 6.46
N VAL A 50 4.01 9.50 7.45
CA VAL A 50 3.39 8.18 7.25
C VAL A 50 1.87 8.31 7.25
N THR A 51 1.22 7.73 6.26
CA THR A 51 -0.23 7.57 6.15
C THR A 51 -0.56 6.09 6.06
N ASN A 52 -1.45 5.63 6.93
CA ASN A 52 -1.86 4.22 6.98
C ASN A 52 -3.31 4.09 6.55
N THR A 53 -3.61 3.05 5.77
CA THR A 53 -4.98 2.66 5.44
C THR A 53 -5.14 1.15 5.54
N ARG A 54 -6.37 0.71 5.78
CA ARG A 54 -6.75 -0.71 5.80
C ARG A 54 -7.63 -0.96 4.59
N VAL A 55 -7.33 -2.04 3.86
CA VAL A 55 -8.08 -2.45 2.68
C VAL A 55 -8.49 -3.90 2.84
N ASP A 56 -9.75 -4.18 2.54
CA ASP A 56 -10.27 -5.55 2.45
C ASP A 56 -10.30 -5.96 0.98
N PHE A 57 -9.65 -7.07 0.65
CA PHE A 57 -9.66 -7.65 -0.69
C PHE A 57 -10.55 -8.88 -0.67
N ASP A 58 -11.75 -8.74 -1.22
CA ASP A 58 -12.63 -9.87 -1.53
C ASP A 58 -12.12 -10.70 -2.72
#